data_AF-A0A496RM56-F1
#
_entry.id   AF-A0A496RM56-F1
#
_cell.length_a   1.000
_cell.length_b   1.000
_cell.length_c   1.000
_cell.angle_alpha   90.00
_cell.angle_beta   90.00
_cell.angle_gamma   90.00
#
_symmetry.space_group_name_H-M   'P 1'
#
loop_
_entity.id
_entity.type
_entity.pdbx_description
1 polymer ?
#
loop_
_entity_poly.entity_id
_entity_poly.type
_entity_poly.pdbx_seq_one_letter_code
_entity_poly.pdbx_strand_id
1 'polypeptide(L)'
;MKRQRREYPSWEELEELLDIEIPEDEPLYPLNIVCKLLKMHSWTVNEVIKEGLIRPKKVGKRKKLFSYQDIKRLKYVKYLMEVKGVNIKGVKMIFEIRREI
;
A
#
# COMPACT_ATOMS: atom_id res chain seq x y z
N MET A 1 -14.57 49.32 21.45
CA MET A 1 -13.58 48.31 21.04
C MET A 1 -14.27 47.23 20.22
N LYS A 2 -14.21 47.32 18.89
CA LYS A 2 -14.76 46.29 18.00
C LYS A 2 -13.86 45.07 18.09
N ARG A 3 -14.31 44.01 18.78
CA ARG A 3 -13.71 42.69 18.66
C ARG A 3 -13.84 42.29 17.20
N GLN A 4 -12.76 42.44 16.45
CA GLN A 4 -12.65 41.95 15.09
C GLN A 4 -12.75 40.44 15.21
N ARG A 5 -13.96 39.92 15.00
CA ARG A 5 -14.21 38.49 14.88
C ARG A 5 -13.37 38.07 13.68
N ARG A 6 -12.25 37.39 13.89
CA ARG A 6 -11.52 36.80 12.77
C ARG A 6 -12.48 35.75 12.18
N GLU A 7 -13.07 36.09 11.04
CA GLU A 7 -13.75 35.13 10.16
C GLU A 7 -12.66 34.20 9.63
N TYR A 8 -12.45 33.11 10.35
CA TYR A 8 -11.67 32.00 9.83
C TYR A 8 -12.58 31.18 8.93
N PRO A 9 -12.12 30.80 7.74
CA PRO A 9 -12.86 29.91 6.87
C PRO A 9 -13.10 28.57 7.57
N SER A 10 -14.21 27.92 7.22
CA SER A 10 -14.55 26.60 7.75
C SER A 10 -13.57 25.53 7.25
N TRP A 11 -13.58 24.35 7.86
CA TRP A 11 -12.72 23.25 7.42
C TRP A 11 -13.07 22.81 5.99
N GLU A 12 -14.36 22.84 5.65
CA GLU A 12 -14.87 22.50 4.32
C GLU A 12 -14.40 23.52 3.26
N GLU A 13 -14.32 24.81 3.61
CA GLU A 13 -13.82 25.86 2.72
C GLU A 13 -12.31 25.76 2.48
N LEU A 14 -11.57 25.19 3.44
CA LEU A 14 -10.13 24.99 3.34
C LEU A 14 -9.75 23.61 2.80
N GLU A 15 -10.70 22.69 2.64
CA GLU A 15 -10.42 21.29 2.29
C GLU A 15 -9.65 21.19 0.97
N GLU A 16 -10.12 21.88 -0.07
CA GLU A 16 -9.45 21.89 -1.38
C GLU A 16 -8.08 22.58 -1.35
N LEU A 17 -7.91 23.62 -0.52
CA LEU A 17 -6.63 24.34 -0.39
C LEU A 17 -5.58 23.54 0.39
N LEU A 18 -6.03 22.70 1.33
CA LEU A 18 -5.19 21.93 2.24
C LEU A 18 -5.04 20.47 1.81
N ASP A 19 -5.65 20.05 0.71
CA ASP A 19 -5.50 18.69 0.22
C ASP A 19 -4.03 18.38 -0.11
N ILE A 20 -3.63 17.16 0.19
CA ILE A 20 -2.26 16.69 0.00
C ILE A 20 -2.30 15.55 -0.99
N GLU A 21 -1.81 15.81 -2.20
CA GLU A 21 -1.59 14.76 -3.18
C GLU A 21 -0.46 13.84 -2.74
N ILE A 22 -0.81 12.58 -2.43
CA ILE A 22 0.14 11.53 -2.13
C ILE A 22 0.24 10.60 -3.34
N PRO A 23 1.41 10.50 -4.00
CA PRO A 23 1.61 9.57 -5.11
C PRO A 23 1.32 8.11 -4.71
N GLU A 24 0.71 7.31 -5.60
CA GLU A 24 0.37 5.90 -5.27
C GLU A 24 1.63 5.04 -5.01
N ASP A 25 2.79 5.44 -5.52
CA ASP A 25 4.09 4.77 -5.35
C ASP A 25 4.86 5.25 -4.11
N GLU A 26 4.36 6.27 -3.39
CA GLU A 26 4.98 6.76 -2.17
C GLU A 26 4.89 5.67 -1.06
N PRO A 27 6.03 5.20 -0.53
CA PRO A 27 6.06 4.08 0.39
C PRO A 27 5.81 4.55 1.83
N LEU A 28 4.54 4.55 2.21
CA LEU A 28 4.08 5.06 3.52
C LEU A 28 3.68 3.95 4.49
N TYR A 29 3.31 2.77 3.99
CA TYR A 29 2.62 1.75 4.81
C TYR A 29 3.62 0.74 5.38
N PRO A 30 3.80 0.64 6.71
CA PRO A 30 4.63 -0.41 7.29
C PRO A 30 3.94 -1.77 7.25
N LEU A 31 4.74 -2.85 7.29
CA LEU A 31 4.26 -4.24 7.17
C LEU A 31 3.05 -4.57 8.05
N ASN A 32 3.04 -4.12 9.32
CA ASN A 32 1.94 -4.40 10.24
C ASN A 32 0.61 -3.77 9.78
N ILE A 33 0.64 -2.58 9.19
CA ILE A 33 -0.54 -1.92 8.63
C ILE A 33 -1.01 -2.65 7.37
N VAL A 34 -0.08 -3.02 6.49
CA VAL A 34 -0.40 -3.81 5.29
C VAL A 34 -1.09 -5.13 5.65
N CYS A 35 -0.53 -5.88 6.61
CA CYS A 35 -1.13 -7.12 7.11
C CYS A 35 -2.55 -6.90 7.65
N LYS A 36 -2.77 -5.82 8.40
CA LYS A 36 -4.10 -5.46 8.94
C LYS A 36 -5.09 -5.15 7.83
N LEU A 37 -4.71 -4.31 6.86
CA LEU A 37 -5.56 -3.89 5.74
C LEU A 37 -5.98 -5.07 4.87
N LEU A 38 -5.05 -5.98 4.59
CA LEU A 38 -5.29 -7.11 3.72
C LEU A 38 -5.77 -8.36 4.46
N LYS A 39 -5.84 -8.33 5.80
CA LYS A 39 -6.06 -9.51 6.65
C LYS A 39 -5.16 -10.67 6.20
N MET A 40 -3.86 -10.40 6.09
CA MET A 40 -2.83 -11.36 5.67
C MET A 40 -1.83 -11.54 6.80
N HIS A 41 -1.32 -12.77 6.96
CA HIS A 41 -0.22 -13.03 7.88
C HIS A 41 1.09 -12.42 7.33
N SER A 42 1.93 -11.92 8.23
CA SER A 42 3.23 -11.34 7.87
C SER A 42 4.15 -12.34 7.19
N TRP A 43 4.04 -13.63 7.52
CA TRP A 43 4.76 -14.70 6.83
C TRP A 43 4.39 -14.76 5.33
N THR A 44 3.10 -14.73 4.99
CA THR A 44 2.62 -14.74 3.61
C THR A 44 3.13 -13.53 2.83
N VAL A 45 3.04 -12.32 3.42
CA VAL A 45 3.57 -11.10 2.77
C VAL A 45 5.08 -11.20 2.53
N ASN A 46 5.83 -11.78 3.48
CA ASN A 46 7.27 -11.99 3.30
C ASN A 46 7.59 -13.04 2.22
N GLU A 47 6.81 -14.11 2.09
CA GLU A 47 6.97 -15.08 0.99
C GLU A 47 6.71 -14.40 -0.37
N VAL A 48 5.70 -13.55 -0.48
CA VAL A 48 5.44 -12.77 -1.71
C VAL A 48 6.64 -11.88 -2.09
N ILE A 49 7.25 -11.21 -1.11
CA ILE A 49 8.45 -10.39 -1.34
C ILE A 49 9.65 -11.25 -1.74
N LYS A 50 9.83 -12.39 -1.07
CA LYS A 50 10.93 -13.34 -1.33
C LYS A 50 10.86 -13.92 -2.74
N GLU A 51 9.65 -14.20 -3.22
CA GLU A 51 9.41 -14.64 -4.60
C GLU A 51 9.56 -13.53 -5.64
N GLY A 52 9.79 -12.29 -5.20
CA GLY A 52 10.04 -11.14 -6.08
C GLY A 52 8.80 -10.52 -6.68
N LEU A 53 7.61 -10.93 -6.24
CA LEU A 53 6.32 -10.42 -6.74
C LEU A 53 6.10 -8.94 -6.42
N ILE A 54 6.70 -8.46 -5.33
CA ILE A 54 6.68 -7.06 -4.83
C ILE A 54 8.05 -6.72 -4.24
N ARG A 55 8.45 -5.45 -4.35
CA ARG A 55 9.74 -4.95 -3.85
C ARG A 55 9.53 -3.67 -3.02
N PRO A 56 9.21 -3.80 -1.71
CA PRO A 56 8.95 -2.64 -0.88
C PRO A 56 10.24 -1.85 -0.60
N LYS A 57 10.12 -0.54 -0.37
CA LYS A 57 11.25 0.32 -0.04
C LYS A 57 11.78 -0.02 1.36
N LYS A 58 13.08 -0.23 1.47
CA LYS A 58 13.76 -0.39 2.77
C LYS A 58 14.04 0.99 3.35
N VAL A 59 13.61 1.22 4.58
CA VAL A 59 13.88 2.46 5.33
C VAL A 59 14.67 2.13 6.59
N GLY A 60 15.86 2.72 6.69
CA GLY A 60 16.84 2.40 7.74
C GLY A 60 17.32 0.94 7.67
N LYS A 61 17.70 0.37 8.81
CA LYS A 61 18.36 -0.95 8.86
C LYS A 61 17.42 -2.15 8.70
N ARG A 62 16.10 -2.02 8.89
CA ARG A 62 15.20 -3.18 8.99
C ARG A 62 13.75 -2.98 8.58
N LYS A 63 13.26 -1.74 8.45
CA LYS A 63 11.83 -1.50 8.16
C LYS A 63 11.59 -1.53 6.65
N LYS A 64 10.48 -2.16 6.25
CA LYS A 64 9.96 -2.15 4.88
C LYS A 64 8.73 -1.26 4.88
N LEU A 65 8.69 -0.32 3.95
CA LEU A 65 7.51 0.48 3.67
C LEU A 65 6.98 0.09 2.28
N PHE A 66 5.68 -0.04 2.21
CA PHE A 66 4.93 -0.43 1.04
C PHE A 66 4.20 0.81 0.52
N SER A 67 4.11 0.93 -0.79
CA SER A 67 3.28 1.93 -1.44
C SER A 67 1.83 1.48 -1.54
N TYR A 68 0.94 2.37 -1.98
CA TYR A 68 -0.44 1.99 -2.27
C TYR A 68 -0.52 0.98 -3.44
N GLN A 69 0.36 1.13 -4.45
CA GLN A 69 0.49 0.16 -5.53
C GLN A 69 0.91 -1.23 -5.03
N ASP A 70 1.85 -1.30 -4.09
CA ASP A 70 2.27 -2.57 -3.48
C ASP A 70 1.08 -3.26 -2.79
N ILE A 71 0.23 -2.49 -2.10
CA ILE A 71 -0.96 -3.02 -1.42
C ILE A 71 -1.98 -3.55 -2.43
N LYS A 72 -2.24 -2.81 -3.53
CA LYS A 72 -3.13 -3.28 -4.62
C LYS A 72 -2.62 -4.59 -5.22
N ARG A 73 -1.30 -4.69 -5.41
CA ARG A 73 -0.64 -5.89 -5.91
C ARG A 73 -0.73 -7.06 -4.95
N LEU A 74 -0.48 -6.85 -3.65
CA LEU A 74 -0.67 -7.88 -2.62
C LEU A 74 -2.12 -8.36 -2.56
N LYS A 75 -3.09 -7.46 -2.71
CA LYS A 75 -4.52 -7.81 -2.76
C LYS A 75 -4.82 -8.71 -3.95
N TYR A 76 -4.19 -8.48 -5.11
CA TYR A 76 -4.35 -9.35 -6.27
C TYR A 76 -3.67 -10.71 -6.08
N VAL A 77 -2.46 -10.74 -5.51
CA VAL A 77 -1.79 -11.99 -5.13
C VAL A 77 -2.66 -12.81 -4.18
N LYS A 78 -3.24 -12.16 -3.14
CA LYS A 78 -4.16 -12.78 -2.19
C LYS A 78 -5.38 -13.39 -2.90
N TYR A 79 -5.98 -12.66 -3.83
CA TYR A 79 -7.11 -13.17 -4.62
C TYR A 79 -6.74 -14.42 -5.42
N LEU A 80 -5.59 -14.43 -6.10
CA LEU A 80 -5.13 -15.60 -6.85
C LEU A 80 -4.89 -16.81 -5.94
N MET A 81 -4.33 -16.59 -4.75
CA MET A 81 -4.05 -17.67 -3.80
C MET A 81 -5.31 -18.23 -3.14
N GLU A 82 -6.17 -17.36 -2.59
CA GLU A 82 -7.32 -17.80 -1.78
C GLU A 82 -8.56 -18.10 -2.61
N VAL A 83 -8.82 -17.33 -3.67
CA VAL A 83 -10.04 -17.46 -4.47
C VAL A 83 -9.82 -18.36 -5.68
N LYS A 84 -8.63 -18.30 -6.31
CA LYS A 84 -8.31 -19.11 -7.49
C LYS A 84 -7.50 -20.37 -7.16
N GLY A 85 -7.07 -20.55 -5.91
CA GLY A 85 -6.30 -21.73 -5.48
C GLY A 85 -4.92 -21.82 -6.12
N VAL A 86 -4.37 -20.71 -6.63
CA VAL A 86 -3.06 -20.69 -7.30
C VAL A 86 -1.96 -20.59 -6.26
N ASN A 87 -1.01 -21.52 -6.28
CA ASN A 87 0.15 -21.45 -5.38
C ASN A 87 1.09 -20.28 -5.76
N ILE A 88 1.99 -19.91 -4.86
CA ILE A 88 2.86 -18.72 -5.04
C ILE A 88 3.76 -18.77 -6.28
N LYS A 89 4.18 -19.97 -6.71
CA LYS A 89 4.98 -20.16 -7.94
C LYS A 89 4.13 -19.95 -9.19
N GLY A 90 2.89 -20.43 -9.18
CA GLY A 90 1.91 -20.16 -10.23
C GLY A 90 1.58 -18.68 -10.32
N VAL A 91 1.43 -17.99 -9.17
CA VAL A 91 1.26 -16.53 -9.14
C VAL A 91 2.47 -15.85 -9.79
N LYS A 92 3.69 -16.24 -9.44
CA LYS A 92 4.91 -15.70 -10.07
C LYS A 92 4.89 -15.85 -11.59
N MET A 93 4.57 -17.05 -12.09
CA MET A 93 4.46 -17.30 -13.53
C MET A 93 3.43 -16.39 -14.20
N ILE A 94 2.26 -16.17 -13.58
CA ILE A 94 1.23 -15.25 -14.10
C ILE A 94 1.78 -13.83 -14.26
N PHE A 95 2.52 -13.35 -13.26
CA PHE A 95 3.11 -12.02 -13.28
C PHE A 95 4.25 -11.89 -14.32
N GLU A 96 5.07 -12.94 -14.49
CA GLU A 96 6.10 -13.01 -15.54
C GLU A 96 5.48 -12.96 -16.94
N ILE A 97 4.43 -13.75 -17.18
CA ILE A 97 3.69 -13.73 -18.47
C ILE A 97 3.12 -12.34 -18.76
N ARG A 98 2.62 -11.65 -17.73
CA ARG A 98 2.08 -10.28 -17.84
C ARG A 98 3.16 -9.19 -17.94
N ARG A 99 4.45 -9.54 -17.85
CA ARG A 99 5.59 -8.60 -17.83
C ARG A 99 5.50 -7.58 -16.70
N GLU A 100 4.94 -7.99 -15.57
CA GLU A 100 4.79 -7.12 -14.40
C GLU A 100 5.98 -7.26 -13.43
N ILE A 101 6.82 -8.29 -13.56
CA ILE A 101 8.06 -8.52 -12.79
C ILE A 101 9.21 -8.95 -13.69
#